data_AF-A0A945HVL2-F1
#
_entry.id   AF-A0A945HVL2-F1
#
_cell.length_a   1.000
_cell.length_b   1.000
_cell.length_c   1.000
_cell.angle_alpha   90.00
_cell.angle_beta   90.00
_cell.angle_gamma   90.00
#
_symmetry.space_group_name_H-M   'P 1'
#
loop_
_entity.id
_entity.type
_entity.pdbx_description
1 polymer ?
#
loop_
_entity_poly.entity_id
_entity_poly.type
_entity_poly.pdbx_seq_one_letter_code
_entity_poly.pdbx_strand_id
1 'polypeptide(L)'
;GFLFAAIMVAFIIGIGAAIFQMPMLNLVISGAFALISSGLILFHTSEIVHGGERNYIMATISIYMALFNLFLSLLRIFAAFTGQRD
;
A
#
# COMPACT_ATOMS: atom_id res chain seq x y z
N GLY A 1 -11.76 -8.94 -6.24
CA GLY A 1 -10.85 -9.98 -6.77
C GLY A 1 -9.44 -9.46 -6.96
N PHE A 2 -9.22 -8.63 -7.98
CA PHE A 2 -7.89 -8.14 -8.35
C PHE A 2 -7.10 -7.47 -7.22
N LEU A 3 -7.70 -6.52 -6.49
CA LEU A 3 -7.01 -5.81 -5.38
C LEU A 3 -6.54 -6.75 -4.27
N PHE A 4 -7.36 -7.72 -3.90
CA PHE A 4 -6.99 -8.74 -2.90
C PHE A 4 -5.79 -9.58 -3.37
N ALA A 5 -5.82 -10.04 -4.62
CA ALA A 5 -4.69 -10.78 -5.20
C ALA A 5 -3.41 -9.92 -5.26
N ALA A 6 -3.53 -8.65 -5.64
CA ALA A 6 -2.41 -7.71 -5.71
C ALA A 6 -1.75 -7.51 -4.34
N ILE A 7 -2.55 -7.33 -3.27
CA ILE A 7 -2.05 -7.22 -1.89
C ILE A 7 -1.32 -8.49 -1.48
N MET A 8 -1.91 -9.66 -1.76
CA MET A 8 -1.29 -10.93 -1.38
C MET A 8 0.07 -11.15 -2.05
N VAL A 9 0.16 -10.87 -3.34
CA VAL A 9 1.42 -10.97 -4.09
C VAL A 9 2.44 -9.98 -3.54
N ALA A 10 2.05 -8.71 -3.35
CA ALA A 10 2.93 -7.68 -2.82
C ALA A 10 3.43 -8.02 -1.41
N PHE A 11 2.59 -8.61 -0.57
CA PHE A 11 2.94 -9.02 0.79
C PHE A 11 3.97 -10.15 0.81
N ILE A 12 3.80 -11.18 -0.03
CA ILE A 12 4.76 -12.31 -0.13
C ILE A 12 6.11 -11.80 -0.63
N ILE A 13 6.11 -10.96 -1.67
CA ILE A 13 7.34 -10.36 -2.20
C ILE A 13 7.99 -9.45 -1.14
N GLY A 14 7.18 -8.71 -0.37
CA GLY A 14 7.60 -7.88 0.76
C GLY A 14 8.40 -8.66 1.81
N ILE A 15 7.89 -9.83 2.21
CA ILE A 15 8.57 -10.71 3.17
C ILE A 15 9.89 -11.22 2.58
N GLY A 16 9.88 -11.66 1.32
CA GLY A 16 11.11 -12.10 0.64
C GLY A 16 12.18 -11.01 0.62
N ALA A 17 11.82 -9.80 0.22
CA ALA A 17 12.77 -8.67 0.18
C ALA A 17 13.34 -8.30 1.55
N ALA A 18 12.54 -8.43 2.61
CA ALA A 18 13.00 -8.19 3.98
C ALA A 18 14.04 -9.23 4.44
N ILE A 19 13.85 -10.51 4.08
CA ILE A 19 14.77 -11.59 4.44
C ILE A 19 16.09 -11.49 3.66
N PHE A 20 16.02 -11.21 2.36
CA PHE A 20 17.22 -11.13 1.50
C PHE A 20 17.89 -9.74 1.51
N GLN A 21 17.35 -8.78 2.26
CA GLN A 21 17.88 -7.42 2.44
C GLN A 21 18.22 -6.69 1.13
N MET A 22 17.47 -6.93 0.05
CA MET A 22 17.75 -6.37 -1.27
C MET A 22 17.21 -4.92 -1.39
N PRO A 23 18.06 -3.87 -1.36
CA PRO A 23 17.59 -2.49 -1.25
C PRO A 23 16.78 -2.04 -2.48
N MET A 24 17.21 -2.46 -3.67
CA MET A 24 16.52 -2.14 -4.92
C MET A 24 15.11 -2.72 -4.98
N LEU A 25 14.94 -3.95 -4.46
CA LEU A 25 13.65 -4.64 -4.44
C LEU A 25 12.69 -3.96 -3.45
N ASN A 26 13.18 -3.49 -2.31
CA ASN A 26 12.38 -2.72 -1.35
C ASN A 26 11.79 -1.43 -1.95
N LEU A 27 12.52 -0.77 -2.85
CA LEU A 27 12.02 0.42 -3.55
C LEU A 27 10.88 0.06 -4.51
N VAL A 28 11.06 -0.99 -5.32
CA VAL A 28 10.03 -1.47 -6.26
C VAL A 28 8.76 -1.88 -5.50
N ILE A 29 8.91 -2.59 -4.38
CA ILE A 29 7.79 -3.01 -3.52
C ILE A 29 7.08 -1.80 -2.94
N SER A 30 7.83 -0.79 -2.46
CA SER A 30 7.23 0.45 -1.95
C SER A 30 6.42 1.15 -3.05
N GLY A 31 6.89 1.16 -4.30
CA GLY A 31 6.14 1.64 -5.46
C GLY A 31 4.84 0.87 -5.69
N ALA A 32 4.90 -0.47 -5.66
CA ALA A 32 3.73 -1.32 -5.82
C ALA A 32 2.69 -1.11 -4.71
N PHE A 33 3.13 -1.05 -3.44
CA PHE A 33 2.25 -0.78 -2.31
C PHE A 33 1.61 0.61 -2.39
N ALA A 34 2.33 1.64 -2.86
CA ALA A 34 1.73 2.96 -3.06
C ALA A 34 0.57 2.92 -4.07
N LEU A 35 0.72 2.19 -5.19
CA LEU A 35 -0.35 2.05 -6.19
C LEU A 35 -1.53 1.22 -5.64
N ILE A 36 -1.24 0.10 -4.99
CA ILE A 36 -2.26 -0.78 -4.39
C ILE A 36 -3.05 -0.04 -3.31
N SER A 37 -2.38 0.66 -2.41
CA SER A 37 -3.02 1.45 -1.36
C SER A 37 -3.90 2.57 -1.93
N SER A 38 -3.45 3.24 -3.00
CA SER A 38 -4.27 4.22 -3.71
C SER A 38 -5.52 3.58 -4.33
N GLY A 39 -5.38 2.39 -4.94
CA GLY A 39 -6.50 1.61 -5.46
C GLY A 39 -7.49 1.17 -4.37
N LEU A 40 -7.00 0.79 -3.19
CA LEU A 40 -7.84 0.43 -2.04
C LEU A 40 -8.64 1.61 -1.51
N ILE A 41 -8.02 2.80 -1.43
CA ILE A 41 -8.73 4.02 -1.02
C ILE A 41 -9.87 4.30 -1.99
N LEU A 42 -9.61 4.25 -3.30
CA LEU A 42 -10.66 4.43 -4.32
C LEU A 42 -11.76 3.37 -4.23
N PHE A 43 -11.39 2.11 -4.02
CA PHE A 43 -12.33 1.00 -3.90
C PHE A 43 -13.25 1.17 -2.68
N HIS A 44 -12.68 1.37 -1.49
CA HIS A 44 -13.48 1.54 -0.27
C HIS A 44 -14.30 2.84 -0.30
N THR A 45 -13.75 3.92 -0.84
CA THR A 45 -14.52 5.16 -1.02
C THR A 45 -15.70 4.93 -1.95
N SER A 46 -15.51 4.17 -3.03
CA SER A 46 -16.59 3.79 -3.94
C SER A 46 -17.66 2.95 -3.23
N GLU A 47 -17.26 1.96 -2.41
CA GLU A 47 -18.21 1.16 -1.62
C GLU A 47 -19.03 2.01 -0.64
N ILE A 48 -18.41 3.01 0.00
CA ILE A 48 -19.11 3.93 0.89
C ILE A 48 -20.12 4.77 0.11
N VAL A 49 -19.71 5.36 -1.01
CA VAL A 49 -20.57 6.24 -1.83
C VAL A 49 -21.75 5.48 -2.44
N HIS A 50 -21.56 4.24 -2.86
CA HIS A 50 -22.61 3.41 -3.45
C HIS A 50 -23.42 2.62 -2.40
N GLY A 51 -23.17 2.82 -1.10
CA GLY A 51 -23.92 2.16 -0.01
C GLY A 51 -23.61 0.67 0.17
N GLY A 52 -22.48 0.18 -0.36
CA GLY A 52 -22.00 -1.19 -0.18
C GLY A 52 -21.52 -1.47 1.25
N GLU A 53 -20.82 -0.51 1.87
CA GLU A 53 -20.34 -0.61 3.25
C GLU A 53 -21.18 0.27 4.19
N ARG A 54 -22.06 -0.36 4.96
CA ARG A 54 -22.95 0.33 5.92
C ARG A 54 -22.29 0.51 7.29
N ASN A 55 -21.16 -0.16 7.53
CA ASN A 55 -20.43 -0.04 8.79
C ASN A 55 -19.35 1.05 8.68
N TYR A 56 -19.72 2.28 9.06
CA TYR A 56 -18.82 3.44 9.03
C TYR A 56 -17.53 3.25 9.84
N ILE A 57 -17.55 2.45 10.91
CA ILE A 57 -16.37 2.18 11.73
C ILE A 57 -15.37 1.34 10.92
N MET A 58 -15.82 0.23 10.33
CA MET A 58 -14.97 -0.63 9.51
C MET A 58 -14.50 0.09 8.24
N ALA A 59 -15.38 0.85 7.60
CA ALA A 59 -15.04 1.65 6.43
C ALA A 59 -13.93 2.67 6.73
N THR A 60 -14.03 3.38 7.86
CA THR A 60 -13.03 4.37 8.27
C THR A 60 -11.70 3.72 8.62
N ILE A 61 -11.71 2.60 9.36
CA ILE A 61 -10.48 1.88 9.73
C ILE A 61 -9.76 1.36 8.48
N SER A 62 -10.50 0.79 7.52
CA SER A 62 -9.93 0.28 6.27
C SER A 62 -9.27 1.39 5.44
N ILE A 63 -9.96 2.53 5.27
CA ILE A 63 -9.40 3.69 4.57
C ILE A 63 -8.19 4.25 5.32
N TYR A 64 -8.23 4.35 6.65
CA TYR A 64 -7.11 4.80 7.47
C TYR A 64 -5.88 3.90 7.32
N MET A 65 -6.06 2.57 7.37
CA MET A 65 -4.96 1.61 7.16
C MET A 65 -4.37 1.72 5.75
N ALA A 66 -5.21 1.91 4.72
CA ALA A 66 -4.75 2.10 3.36
C ALA A 66 -3.94 3.41 3.21
N LEU A 67 -4.41 4.51 3.82
CA LEU A 67 -3.70 5.79 3.86
C LEU A 67 -2.36 5.70 4.58
N PHE A 68 -2.31 5.03 5.73
CA PHE A 68 -1.08 4.82 6.48
C PHE A 68 -0.04 4.05 5.66
N ASN A 69 -0.46 2.98 4.97
CA ASN A 69 0.42 2.22 4.08
C ASN A 69 0.88 3.03 2.87
N LEU A 70 0.01 3.85 2.29
CA LEU A 70 0.38 4.76 1.20
C LEU A 70 1.45 5.75 1.67
N PHE A 71 1.24 6.37 2.84
CA PHE A 71 2.20 7.30 3.42
C PHE A 71 3.56 6.65 3.66
N LEU A 72 3.61 5.48 4.30
CA LEU A 72 4.87 4.77 4.55
C LEU A 72 5.59 4.38 3.25
N SER A 73 4.82 3.92 2.26
CA SER A 73 5.35 3.56 0.94
C SER A 73 5.98 4.77 0.24
N LEU A 74 5.28 5.90 0.22
CA LEU A 74 5.80 7.15 -0.33
C LEU A 74 7.00 7.68 0.45
N LEU A 75 6.97 7.58 1.79
CA LEU A 75 8.08 7.98 2.64
C LEU A 75 9.34 7.17 2.31
N ARG A 76 9.23 5.84 2.12
CA ARG A 76 10.36 4.99 1.71
C ARG A 76 10.90 5.37 0.34
N ILE A 77 10.01 5.65 -0.62
CA ILE A 77 10.39 6.10 -1.97
C ILE A 77 11.16 7.42 -1.90
N PHE A 78 10.63 8.41 -1.19
CA PHE A 78 11.28 9.71 -1.05
C PHE A 78 12.58 9.65 -0.25
N ALA A 79 12.64 8.83 0.80
CA ALA A 79 13.86 8.58 1.56
C ALA A 79 14.96 7.96 0.68
N ALA A 80 14.60 7.01 -0.19
CA ALA A 80 15.55 6.40 -1.12
C ALA A 80 16.10 7.42 -2.13
N PHE A 81 15.27 8.31 -2.68
CA PHE A 81 15.72 9.35 -3.61
C PHE A 81 16.52 10.47 -2.93
N THR A 82 16.23 10.76 -1.66
CA THR A 82 16.93 11.82 -0.90
C THR A 82 18.26 11.34 -0.32
N GLY A 83 18.34 10.05 0.05
CA GLY A 83 19.53 9.42 0.63
C GLY A 83 20.64 9.05 -0.36
N GLN A 84 20.45 9.27 -1.67
CA GLN A 84 21.48 9.07 -2.70
C GLN A 84 22.42 10.29 -2.87
N ARG A 85 22.39 11.23 -1.92
CA ARG A 85 23.34 12.34 -1.85
C ARG A 85 24.50 11.91 -0.96
N ASP A 86 25.43 11.12 -1.50
CA ASP A 86 26.84 10.98 -1.10
C ASP A 86 27.54 9.95 -2.01
#